data_AF-A0AAN4U1P6-F1
#
_entry.id   AF-A0AAN4U1P6-F1
#
_cell.length_a   1.000
_cell.length_b   1.000
_cell.length_c   1.000
_cell.angle_alpha   90.00
_cell.angle_beta   90.00
_cell.angle_gamma   90.00
#
_symmetry.space_group_name_H-M   'P 1'
#
loop_
_entity.id
_entity.type
_entity.pdbx_description
1 polymer ?
#
loop_
_entity_poly.entity_id
_entity_poly.type
_entity_poly.pdbx_seq_one_letter_code
_entity_poly.pdbx_strand_id
1 'polypeptide(L)'
;MLSDTVWNDAYARASRVADQQSLPLVDVLMQPAEERPDIHWRMETQTSRSDRLGLGESAMEEEGEIALHLTMRVSRISTPDALTLCKTMSTMFRAQMREDAPWPDGLFYDGQSLYPPDPDATGNWISMSLMIRYRYQVYLL
;
A
#
# COMPACT_ATOMS: atom_id res chain seq x y z
N MET A 1 5.07 -11.26 -11.21
CA MET A 1 4.64 -10.01 -11.87
C MET A 1 3.37 -9.61 -11.17
N LEU A 2 3.23 -8.34 -10.79
CA LEU A 2 2.06 -7.87 -10.04
C LEU A 2 0.84 -7.88 -10.95
N SER A 3 -0.27 -8.47 -10.50
CA SER A 3 -1.54 -8.42 -11.23
C SER A 3 -2.23 -7.07 -11.08
N ASP A 4 -2.86 -6.59 -12.16
CA ASP A 4 -3.67 -5.37 -12.16
C ASP A 4 -4.77 -5.41 -11.10
N THR A 5 -5.37 -6.59 -10.85
CA THR A 5 -6.36 -6.79 -9.78
C THR A 5 -5.82 -6.39 -8.41
N VAL A 6 -4.61 -6.85 -8.07
CA VAL A 6 -3.97 -6.57 -6.79
C VAL A 6 -3.63 -5.08 -6.67
N TRP A 7 -3.05 -4.51 -7.73
CA TRP A 7 -2.70 -3.10 -7.77
C TRP A 7 -3.92 -2.19 -7.63
N ASN A 8 -4.98 -2.45 -8.41
CA ASN A 8 -6.17 -1.62 -8.44
C ASN A 8 -6.96 -1.68 -7.12
N ASP A 9 -7.07 -2.86 -6.49
CA ASP A 9 -7.71 -2.99 -5.17
C ASP A 9 -6.91 -2.24 -4.09
N ALA A 10 -5.59 -2.44 -4.06
CA ALA A 10 -4.71 -1.75 -3.12
C ALA A 10 -4.78 -0.23 -3.29
N TYR A 11 -4.76 0.25 -4.54
CA TYR A 11 -4.85 1.66 -4.86
C TYR A 11 -6.20 2.25 -4.45
N ALA A 12 -7.31 1.55 -4.69
CA ALA A 12 -8.64 1.99 -4.28
C ALA A 12 -8.77 2.13 -2.75
N ARG A 13 -8.22 1.17 -1.99
CA ARG A 13 -8.15 1.24 -0.52
C ARG A 13 -7.33 2.41 -0.04
N ALA A 14 -6.12 2.55 -0.59
CA ALA A 14 -5.20 3.62 -0.22
C ALA A 14 -5.82 4.99 -0.52
N SER A 15 -6.42 5.14 -1.70
CA SER A 15 -7.11 6.38 -2.12
C SER A 15 -8.24 6.74 -1.17
N ARG A 16 -9.10 5.77 -0.81
CA ARG A 16 -10.22 6.00 0.12
C ARG A 16 -9.73 6.49 1.48
N VAL A 17 -8.65 5.92 2.01
CA VAL A 17 -8.07 6.38 3.28
C VAL A 17 -7.41 7.74 3.14
N ALA A 18 -6.66 7.96 2.06
CA ALA A 18 -6.01 9.23 1.78
C ALA A 18 -7.04 10.37 1.73
N ASP A 19 -8.17 10.16 1.04
CA ASP A 19 -9.30 11.08 0.99
C ASP A 19 -9.90 11.35 2.38
N GLN A 20 -10.12 10.29 3.19
CA GLN A 20 -10.60 10.44 4.57
C GLN A 20 -9.63 11.25 5.44
N GLN A 21 -8.33 11.15 5.18
CA GLN A 21 -7.29 11.89 5.88
C GLN A 21 -7.08 13.30 5.32
N SER A 22 -7.75 13.66 4.21
CA SER A 22 -7.47 14.89 3.46
C SER A 22 -6.00 15.01 3.05
N LEU A 23 -5.37 13.87 2.73
CA LEU A 23 -4.00 13.78 2.25
C LEU A 23 -4.02 13.21 0.83
N PRO A 24 -3.21 13.73 -0.10
CA PRO A 24 -3.15 13.20 -1.45
C PRO A 24 -2.42 11.85 -1.47
N LEU A 25 -2.90 10.93 -2.30
CA LEU A 25 -2.12 9.78 -2.78
C LEU A 25 -1.45 10.18 -4.10
N VAL A 26 -0.16 10.45 -4.04
CA VAL A 26 0.63 10.96 -5.17
C VAL A 26 1.07 9.82 -6.07
N ASP A 27 0.86 10.00 -7.38
CA ASP A 27 1.52 9.23 -8.42
C ASP A 27 2.86 9.91 -8.76
N VAL A 28 3.95 9.27 -8.33
CA VAL A 28 5.31 9.79 -8.48
C VAL A 28 5.80 9.82 -9.94
N LEU A 29 5.16 9.07 -10.84
CA LEU A 29 5.47 9.09 -12.27
C LEU A 29 4.77 10.25 -12.99
N MET A 30 3.66 10.73 -12.44
CA MET A 30 2.84 11.78 -13.03
C MET A 30 3.08 13.17 -12.42
N GLN A 31 3.69 13.25 -11.24
CA GLN A 31 3.88 14.50 -10.50
C GLN A 31 5.36 14.77 -10.17
N PRO A 32 5.93 15.91 -10.62
CA PRO A 32 7.28 16.31 -10.27
C PRO A 32 7.41 16.60 -8.77
N ALA A 33 8.62 16.53 -8.23
CA ALA A 33 8.85 16.60 -6.78
C ALA A 33 8.43 17.95 -6.18
N GLU A 34 8.49 19.02 -6.95
CA GLU A 34 8.20 20.40 -6.54
C GLU A 34 6.71 20.65 -6.33
N GLU A 35 5.85 19.85 -6.97
CA GLU A 35 4.38 19.99 -6.90
C GLU A 35 3.76 19.14 -5.77
N ARG A 36 4.57 18.30 -5.11
CA ARG A 36 4.08 17.37 -4.09
C ARG A 36 3.78 18.11 -2.77
N PRO A 37 2.63 17.87 -2.14
CA PRO A 37 2.32 18.48 -0.86
C PRO A 37 3.26 18.07 0.27
N ASP A 38 3.36 18.93 1.29
CA ASP A 38 4.28 18.76 2.43
C ASP A 38 4.06 17.47 3.23
N ILE A 39 2.86 16.89 3.17
CA ILE A 39 2.52 15.57 3.69
C ILE A 39 1.67 14.87 2.63
N HIS A 40 2.09 13.68 2.21
CA HIS A 40 1.38 12.91 1.19
C HIS A 40 1.65 11.41 1.35
N TRP A 41 0.74 10.61 0.80
CA TRP A 41 0.97 9.19 0.58
C TRP A 41 1.58 8.95 -0.79
N ARG A 42 2.38 7.90 -0.91
CA ARG A 42 2.73 7.26 -2.19
C ARG A 42 2.53 5.76 -2.06
N MET A 43 2.22 5.09 -3.17
CA MET A 43 2.12 3.63 -3.23
C MET A 43 3.14 3.08 -4.23
N GLU A 44 3.85 2.04 -3.84
CA GLU A 44 4.88 1.38 -4.64
C GLU A 44 4.73 -0.15 -4.55
N THR A 45 5.26 -0.84 -5.55
CA THR A 45 5.31 -2.31 -5.59
C THR A 45 6.71 -2.75 -5.19
N GLN A 46 6.88 -3.54 -4.13
CA GLN A 46 8.23 -3.93 -3.69
C GLN A 46 8.66 -5.28 -4.24
N THR A 47 7.81 -6.29 -4.12
CA THR A 47 8.11 -7.65 -4.59
C THR A 47 6.83 -8.34 -5.04
N SER A 48 6.90 -9.11 -6.13
CA SER A 48 5.85 -10.06 -6.51
C SER A 48 6.52 -11.34 -7.01
N ARG A 49 6.15 -12.47 -6.44
CA ARG A 49 6.46 -13.81 -6.95
C ARG A 49 5.18 -14.37 -7.53
N SER A 50 5.29 -14.98 -8.71
CA SER A 50 4.19 -15.69 -9.32
C SER A 50 4.75 -17.04 -9.73
N ASP A 51 4.35 -18.08 -9.01
CA ASP A 51 4.78 -19.44 -9.27
C ASP A 51 3.58 -20.26 -9.76
N ARG A 52 3.82 -21.14 -10.73
CA ARG A 52 2.88 -22.21 -11.03
C ARG A 52 3.04 -23.26 -9.95
N LEU A 53 1.97 -23.52 -9.19
CA LEU A 53 1.90 -24.73 -8.37
C LEU A 53 1.96 -25.96 -9.30
N GLY A 54 2.52 -27.06 -8.81
CA GLY A 54 3.01 -28.19 -9.61
C GLY A 54 1.99 -28.86 -10.55
N LEU A 55 2.44 -29.85 -11.32
CA LEU A 55 1.61 -30.63 -12.26
C LEU A 55 0.35 -31.17 -11.57
N GLY A 56 -0.80 -30.53 -11.81
CA GLY A 56 -2.11 -30.93 -11.28
C GLY A 56 -2.97 -29.79 -10.72
N GLU A 57 -2.43 -28.58 -10.55
CA GLU A 57 -3.18 -27.47 -9.95
C GLU A 57 -3.80 -26.51 -10.96
N SER A 58 -5.07 -26.12 -10.70
CA SER A 58 -5.89 -25.23 -11.53
C SER A 58 -5.70 -23.74 -11.22
N ALA A 59 -4.80 -23.39 -10.30
CA ALA A 59 -4.63 -22.03 -9.81
C ALA A 59 -3.20 -21.51 -10.01
N MET A 60 -3.09 -20.24 -10.41
CA MET A 60 -1.84 -19.48 -10.31
C MET A 60 -1.82 -18.72 -8.99
N GLU A 61 -0.74 -18.82 -8.23
CA GLU A 61 -0.55 -18.08 -6.99
C GLU A 61 0.45 -16.94 -7.20
N GLU A 62 0.04 -15.75 -6.81
CA GLU A 62 0.87 -14.56 -6.75
C GLU A 62 0.98 -14.12 -5.29
N GLU A 63 2.19 -13.91 -4.81
CA GLU A 63 2.45 -13.39 -3.46
C GLU A 63 3.41 -12.21 -3.53
N GLY A 64 3.20 -11.21 -2.67
CA GLY A 64 4.06 -10.04 -2.69
C GLY A 64 3.77 -9.01 -1.63
N GLU A 65 4.37 -7.84 -1.81
CA GLU A 65 4.22 -6.69 -0.91
C GLU A 65 3.89 -5.40 -1.69
N ILE A 66 2.85 -4.70 -1.21
CA ILE A 66 2.54 -3.31 -1.55
C ILE A 66 3.16 -2.42 -0.47
N ALA A 67 3.94 -1.43 -0.89
CA ALA A 67 4.53 -0.45 -0.01
C ALA A 67 3.73 0.86 -0.06
N LEU A 68 3.35 1.37 1.11
CA LEU A 68 2.69 2.66 1.27
C LEU A 68 3.60 3.56 2.10
N HIS A 69 4.06 4.67 1.52
CA HIS A 69 4.92 5.60 2.25
C HIS A 69 4.16 6.88 2.57
N LEU A 70 4.06 7.18 3.87
CA LEU A 70 3.66 8.49 4.34
C LEU A 70 4.91 9.37 4.32
N THR A 71 5.03 10.17 3.26
CA THR A 71 6.13 11.11 3.09
C THR A 71 5.74 12.46 3.67
N MET A 72 6.65 13.05 4.43
CA MET A 72 6.42 14.31 5.12
C MET A 72 7.69 15.16 5.12
N ARG A 73 7.53 16.47 5.04
CA ARG A 73 8.63 17.39 5.38
C ARG A 73 8.90 17.35 6.88
N VAL A 74 10.17 17.48 7.24
CA VAL A 74 10.59 17.61 8.65
C VAL A 74 9.81 18.76 9.31
N SER A 75 9.40 18.54 10.56
CA SER A 75 8.63 19.49 11.38
C SER A 75 7.19 19.79 10.92
N ARG A 76 6.63 19.03 9.96
CA ARG A 76 5.23 19.23 9.52
C ARG A 76 4.19 18.43 10.28
N ILE A 77 4.60 17.33 10.91
CA ILE A 77 3.71 16.45 11.66
C ILE A 77 4.48 15.80 12.82
N SER A 78 3.78 15.52 13.91
CA SER A 78 4.35 14.81 15.06
C SER A 78 4.36 13.31 14.83
N THR A 79 5.26 12.58 15.49
CA THR A 79 5.30 11.10 15.41
C THR A 79 3.96 10.45 15.79
N PRO A 80 3.27 10.85 16.89
CA PRO A 80 1.94 10.29 17.22
C PRO A 80 0.89 10.49 16.12
N ASP A 81 0.86 11.66 15.47
CA ASP A 81 -0.10 11.93 14.40
C ASP A 81 0.22 11.11 13.16
N ALA A 82 1.51 11.01 12.77
CA ALA A 82 1.95 10.15 11.68
C ALA A 82 1.60 8.67 11.93
N LEU A 83 1.77 8.18 13.16
CA LEU A 83 1.36 6.82 13.54
C LEU A 83 -0.16 6.63 13.44
N THR A 84 -0.95 7.67 13.76
CA THR A 84 -2.41 7.63 13.63
C THR A 84 -2.83 7.50 12.16
N LEU A 85 -2.17 8.24 11.26
CA LEU A 85 -2.38 8.13 9.81
C LEU A 85 -2.02 6.72 9.30
N CYS A 86 -0.84 6.21 9.67
CA CYS A 86 -0.39 4.86 9.30
C CYS A 86 -1.32 3.77 9.84
N LYS A 87 -1.83 3.90 11.07
CA LYS A 87 -2.77 2.95 11.66
C LYS A 87 -4.10 2.93 10.93
N THR A 88 -4.60 4.09 10.53
CA THR A 88 -5.86 4.20 9.77
C THR A 88 -5.69 3.52 8.40
N MET A 89 -4.57 3.78 7.71
CA MET A 89 -4.22 3.10 6.46
C MET A 89 -4.12 1.57 6.65
N SER A 90 -3.35 1.13 7.64
CA SER A 90 -3.21 -0.29 8.02
C SER A 90 -4.56 -0.97 8.26
N THR A 91 -5.49 -0.29 8.92
CA THR A 91 -6.82 -0.84 9.26
C THR A 91 -7.65 -1.12 8.01
N MET A 92 -7.55 -0.28 6.97
CA MET A 92 -8.28 -0.47 5.70
C MET A 92 -7.89 -1.76 4.97
N PHE A 93 -6.63 -2.19 5.11
CA PHE A 93 -6.13 -3.45 4.55
C PHE A 93 -6.43 -4.67 5.42
N ARG A 94 -6.90 -4.48 6.67
CA ARG A 94 -7.41 -5.58 7.53
C ARG A 94 -8.92 -5.75 7.44
N ALA A 95 -9.63 -4.68 7.11
CA ALA A 95 -11.07 -4.70 7.01
C ALA A 95 -11.52 -5.47 5.77
N GLN A 96 -12.46 -6.40 5.94
CA GLN A 96 -13.35 -6.75 4.84
C GLN A 96 -14.01 -5.45 4.37
N MET A 97 -13.86 -5.11 3.09
CA MET A 97 -14.59 -3.96 2.57
C MET A 97 -16.06 -4.34 2.68
N ARG A 98 -16.79 -3.63 3.55
CA ARG A 98 -18.24 -3.79 3.70
C ARG A 98 -18.88 -3.67 2.33
N GLU A 99 -19.84 -4.55 2.07
CA GLU A 99 -20.91 -4.67 1.04
C GLU A 99 -20.84 -3.85 -0.27
N ASP A 100 -20.24 -2.67 -0.28
CA ASP A 100 -20.14 -1.74 -1.40
C ASP A 100 -19.01 -2.09 -2.40
N ALA A 101 -18.02 -2.89 -1.98
CA ALA A 101 -16.92 -3.36 -2.82
C ALA A 101 -16.33 -4.67 -2.25
N PRO A 102 -16.89 -5.85 -2.58
CA PRO A 102 -16.32 -7.12 -2.14
C PRO A 102 -14.89 -7.26 -2.67
N TRP A 103 -14.03 -7.92 -1.89
CA TRP A 103 -12.66 -8.21 -2.32
C TRP A 103 -12.68 -8.94 -3.66
N PRO A 104 -11.73 -8.69 -4.57
CA PRO A 104 -11.53 -9.58 -5.70
C PRO A 104 -11.38 -11.02 -5.21
N ASP A 105 -12.12 -11.94 -5.83
CA ASP A 105 -12.08 -13.35 -5.44
C ASP A 105 -10.63 -13.85 -5.46
N GLY A 106 -10.22 -14.53 -4.39
CA GLY A 106 -8.86 -15.07 -4.25
C GLY A 106 -7.80 -14.06 -3.79
N LEU A 107 -8.13 -12.78 -3.53
CA LEU A 107 -7.20 -11.80 -2.96
C LEU A 107 -7.27 -11.77 -1.42
N PHE A 108 -6.12 -11.91 -0.79
CA PHE A 108 -5.95 -11.87 0.66
C PHE A 108 -4.83 -10.91 1.05
N TYR A 109 -5.06 -10.09 2.08
CA TYR A 109 -4.02 -9.33 2.76
C TYR A 109 -3.74 -9.98 4.12
N ASP A 110 -2.58 -10.60 4.28
CA ASP A 110 -2.31 -11.53 5.38
C ASP A 110 -1.23 -11.08 6.37
N GLY A 111 -0.53 -9.98 6.07
CA GLY A 111 0.50 -9.45 6.95
C GLY A 111 0.77 -7.97 6.70
N GLN A 112 1.26 -7.28 7.73
CA GLN A 112 1.64 -5.87 7.61
C GLN A 112 2.81 -5.54 8.54
N SER A 113 3.72 -4.69 8.05
CA SER A 113 4.89 -4.21 8.81
C SER A 113 5.00 -2.70 8.66
N LEU A 114 5.28 -1.99 9.76
CA LEU A 114 5.53 -0.55 9.75
C LEU A 114 7.00 -0.29 10.04
N TYR A 115 7.66 0.43 9.14
CA TYR A 115 9.03 0.88 9.28
C TYR A 115 9.05 2.38 9.60
N PRO A 116 9.69 2.77 10.71
CA PRO A 116 9.87 4.19 11.02
C PRO A 116 10.80 4.86 9.99
N PRO A 117 10.85 6.20 9.96
CA PRO A 117 11.85 6.89 9.16
C PRO A 117 13.26 6.56 9.65
N ASP A 118 14.22 6.53 8.73
CA ASP A 118 15.63 6.41 9.07
C ASP A 118 16.07 7.66 9.86
N PRO A 119 16.56 7.50 11.11
CA PRO A 119 16.99 8.63 11.94
C PRO A 119 18.22 9.37 11.35
N ASP A 120 19.00 8.69 10.51
CA ASP A 120 20.20 9.24 9.89
C ASP A 120 19.92 9.77 8.46
N ALA A 121 18.66 9.77 8.03
CA ALA A 121 18.28 10.31 6.73
C ALA A 121 18.66 11.80 6.60
N THR A 122 19.49 12.10 5.61
CA THR A 122 19.85 13.48 5.27
C THR A 122 18.81 14.10 4.33
N GLY A 123 18.49 15.38 4.54
CA GLY A 123 17.51 16.12 3.75
C GLY A 123 16.27 16.54 4.54
N ASN A 124 15.32 17.18 3.86
CA ASN A 124 14.13 17.77 4.50
C ASN A 124 12.87 16.90 4.38
N TRP A 125 12.99 15.71 3.79
CA TRP A 125 11.89 14.77 3.58
C TRP A 125 12.19 13.46 4.28
N ILE A 126 11.21 12.96 5.01
CA ILE A 126 11.27 11.67 5.72
C ILE A 126 10.03 10.85 5.37
N SER A 127 10.11 9.52 5.49
CA SER A 127 8.97 8.64 5.21
C SER A 127 8.80 7.57 6.27
N MET A 128 7.56 7.37 6.72
CA MET A 128 7.14 6.12 7.38
C MET A 128 6.64 5.17 6.30
N SER A 129 7.05 3.91 6.34
CA SER A 129 6.71 2.93 5.30
C SER A 129 5.87 1.80 5.89
N LEU A 130 4.67 1.62 5.36
CA LEU A 130 3.77 0.53 5.69
C LEU A 130 3.83 -0.50 4.56
N MET A 131 4.31 -1.70 4.86
CA MET A 131 4.32 -2.82 3.93
C MET A 131 3.09 -3.68 4.16
N ILE A 132 2.37 -3.99 3.09
CA ILE A 132 1.17 -4.82 3.09
C ILE A 132 1.48 -6.09 2.29
N ARG A 133 1.50 -7.23 2.97
CA ARG A 133 1.65 -8.54 2.33
C ARG A 133 0.32 -8.98 1.74
N TYR A 134 0.38 -9.52 0.52
CA TYR A 134 -0.78 -10.08 -0.15
C TYR A 134 -0.48 -11.46 -0.74
N ARG A 135 -1.56 -12.22 -0.92
CA ARG A 135 -1.61 -13.40 -1.78
C ARG A 135 -2.83 -13.32 -2.69
N TYR A 136 -2.68 -13.71 -3.94
CA TYR A 136 -3.73 -13.68 -4.93
C TYR A 136 -3.75 -15.00 -5.70
N GLN A 137 -4.92 -15.65 -5.72
CA GLN A 137 -5.14 -16.92 -6.41
C GLN A 137 -6.07 -16.71 -7.60
N VAL A 138 -5.54 -16.90 -8.81
CA VAL A 138 -6.33 -16.86 -10.04
C VAL A 138 -6.78 -18.28 -10.38
N TYR A 139 -8.09 -18.53 -10.31
CA TYR A 139 -8.67 -19.77 -10.81
C TYR A 139 -8.73 -19.74 -12.33
N LEU A 140 -8.11 -20.72 -12.99
CA LEU A 140 -8.26 -20.92 -14.43
C LEU A 140 -9.60 -21.64 -14.66
N LEU A 141 -10.57 -20.95 -15.26
CA LEU A 141 -11.81 -21.54 -15.77
C LEU A 141 -11.56 -22.33 -17.07
#